data_AF-A0A0P9GAR9-F1
#
_entry.id   AF-A0A0P9GAR9-F1
#
_cell.length_a   1.000
_cell.length_b   1.000
_cell.length_c   1.000
_cell.angle_alpha   90.00
_cell.angle_beta   90.00
_cell.angle_gamma   90.00
#
_symmetry.space_group_name_H-M   'P 1'
#
loop_
_entity.id
_entity.type
_entity.pdbx_description
1 polymer ?
#
loop_
_entity_poly.entity_id
_entity_poly.type
_entity_poly.pdbx_seq_one_letter_code
_entity_poly.pdbx_strand_id
1 'polypeptide(L)'
;MNIPGLTSFKVLEILALDLGLLILLGWFVILWLILREFRKFAHKAGGNGSHIDDKLIAEYQDSIEMALNYSADNRDTLDALIRVQQGLENQLANIKASTSDHISKEEKASMDDLNARLKKAHKLIHKLKGDLDSSVKKLKITREKLYSQYDTVERLTKENKKISEQFEQLEREYVQLTSNPSTTSSSDENNNLKRALQQYKKQMTEQDQVIQQLMAQGADNTDAGEAKKLQQKLLEAEERLTHLVKEKDFVEKKFLDLLQQVEKK
;
A
#
# COMPACT_ATOMS: atom_id res chain seq x y z
N MET A 1 7.88 -46.01 -67.46
CA MET A 1 8.50 -46.35 -66.16
C MET A 1 8.10 -45.27 -65.16
N ASN A 2 7.14 -45.58 -64.28
CA ASN A 2 6.71 -44.70 -63.20
C ASN A 2 7.82 -44.63 -62.14
N ILE A 3 8.18 -43.43 -61.71
CA ILE A 3 9.11 -43.20 -60.61
C ILE A 3 8.26 -42.86 -59.37
N PRO A 4 8.00 -43.81 -58.45
CA PRO A 4 7.05 -43.65 -57.36
C PRO A 4 7.73 -43.04 -56.13
N GLY A 5 8.31 -41.83 -56.27
CA GLY A 5 9.11 -41.21 -55.20
C GLY A 5 8.82 -39.73 -54.92
N LEU A 6 8.41 -38.95 -55.92
CA LEU A 6 8.25 -37.49 -55.77
C LEU A 6 6.92 -37.06 -55.13
N THR A 7 5.86 -37.86 -55.25
CA THR A 7 4.56 -37.57 -54.63
C THR A 7 4.57 -37.85 -53.14
N SER A 8 5.31 -38.87 -52.69
CA SER A 8 5.40 -39.24 -51.27
C SER A 8 6.09 -38.18 -50.42
N PHE A 9 7.09 -37.46 -50.96
CA PHE A 9 7.81 -36.42 -50.20
C PHE A 9 6.93 -35.21 -49.88
N LYS A 10 6.14 -34.73 -50.86
CA LYS A 10 5.17 -33.63 -50.65
C LYS A 10 4.04 -34.05 -49.71
N VAL A 11 3.59 -35.30 -49.78
CA VAL A 11 2.57 -35.83 -48.86
C VAL A 11 3.14 -35.93 -47.44
N LEU A 12 4.41 -36.34 -47.27
CA LEU A 12 5.08 -36.34 -45.97
C LEU A 12 5.25 -34.92 -45.41
N GLU A 13 5.57 -33.94 -46.25
CA GLU A 13 5.75 -32.55 -45.85
C GLU A 13 4.43 -31.89 -45.43
N ILE A 14 3.34 -32.12 -46.19
CA ILE A 14 1.99 -31.70 -45.79
C ILE A 14 1.56 -32.38 -44.48
N LEU A 15 1.86 -33.68 -44.31
CA LEU A 15 1.52 -34.42 -43.09
C LEU A 15 2.32 -33.92 -41.87
N ALA A 16 3.60 -33.59 -42.05
CA ALA A 16 4.44 -33.04 -41.00
C ALA A 16 3.99 -31.64 -40.57
N LEU A 17 3.54 -30.81 -41.54
CA LEU A 17 3.00 -29.49 -41.25
C LEU A 17 1.67 -29.57 -40.51
N ASP A 18 0.79 -30.50 -40.88
CA ASP A 18 -0.47 -30.74 -40.18
C ASP A 18 -0.25 -31.30 -38.76
N LEU A 19 0.72 -32.21 -38.58
CA LEU A 19 1.12 -32.71 -37.26
C LEU A 19 1.72 -31.60 -36.38
N GLY A 20 2.54 -30.71 -36.97
CA GLY A 20 3.07 -29.53 -36.29
C GLY A 20 1.97 -28.55 -35.88
N LEU A 21 0.96 -28.35 -36.73
CA LEU A 21 -0.19 -27.50 -36.42
C LEU A 21 -1.03 -28.09 -35.28
N LEU A 22 -1.19 -29.42 -35.24
CA LEU A 22 -1.92 -30.14 -34.20
C LEU A 22 -1.21 -30.07 -32.85
N ILE A 23 0.13 -30.20 -32.84
CA ILE A 23 0.95 -29.95 -31.64
C ILE A 23 0.79 -28.51 -31.14
N LEU A 24 0.78 -27.53 -32.05
CA LEU A 24 0.68 -26.12 -31.69
C LEU A 24 -0.73 -25.77 -31.15
N LEU A 25 -1.78 -26.39 -31.71
CA LEU A 25 -3.15 -26.30 -31.19
C LEU A 25 -3.24 -26.88 -29.78
N GLY A 26 -2.61 -28.03 -29.53
CA GLY A 26 -2.53 -28.63 -28.20
C GLY A 26 -1.84 -27.71 -27.19
N TRP A 27 -0.73 -27.09 -27.58
CA TRP A 27 -0.02 -26.12 -26.75
C TRP A 27 -0.87 -24.87 -26.45
N PHE A 28 -1.63 -24.40 -27.43
CA PHE A 28 -2.54 -23.28 -27.27
C PHE A 28 -3.66 -23.56 -26.27
N VAL A 29 -4.22 -24.77 -26.28
CA VAL A 29 -5.24 -25.21 -25.30
C VAL A 29 -4.67 -25.24 -23.88
N ILE A 30 -3.43 -25.71 -23.73
CA ILE A 30 -2.73 -25.73 -22.43
C ILE A 30 -2.51 -24.29 -21.92
N LEU A 31 -2.06 -23.38 -22.79
CA LEU A 31 -1.86 -21.97 -22.45
C LEU A 31 -3.18 -21.29 -22.05
N TRP A 32 -4.25 -21.59 -22.78
CA TRP A 32 -5.59 -21.07 -22.51
C TRP A 32 -6.16 -21.56 -21.18
N LEU A 33 -5.90 -22.82 -20.81
CA LEU A 33 -6.29 -23.38 -19.50
C LEU A 33 -5.56 -22.68 -18.35
N ILE A 34 -4.27 -22.38 -18.51
CA ILE A 34 -3.50 -21.64 -17.51
C ILE A 34 -4.07 -20.23 -17.32
N LEU A 35 -4.38 -19.52 -18.42
CA LEU A 35 -5.03 -18.19 -18.35
C LEU A 35 -6.42 -18.26 -17.70
N ARG A 36 -7.18 -19.33 -17.96
CA ARG A 36 -8.51 -19.52 -17.36
C ARG A 36 -8.44 -19.74 -15.85
N GLU A 37 -7.49 -20.54 -15.38
CA GLU A 37 -7.28 -20.73 -13.93
C GLU A 37 -6.66 -19.50 -13.27
N PHE A 38 -5.76 -18.77 -13.95
CA PHE A 38 -5.26 -17.48 -13.45
C PHE A 38 -6.38 -16.47 -13.23
N ARG A 39 -7.37 -16.41 -14.13
CA ARG A 39 -8.52 -15.51 -13.97
C ARG A 39 -9.41 -15.90 -12.78
N LYS A 40 -9.60 -17.19 -12.54
CA LYS A 40 -10.33 -17.68 -11.35
C LYS A 40 -9.55 -17.43 -10.07
N PHE A 41 -8.23 -17.60 -10.10
CA PHE A 41 -7.36 -17.30 -8.98
C PHE A 41 -7.32 -15.80 -8.67
N ALA A 42 -7.28 -14.94 -9.67
CA ALA A 42 -7.37 -13.47 -9.50
C ALA A 42 -8.71 -13.04 -8.89
N HIS A 43 -9.83 -13.64 -9.29
CA HIS A 43 -11.12 -13.38 -8.64
C HIS A 43 -11.22 -13.93 -7.22
N LYS A 44 -10.53 -15.04 -6.90
CA LYS A 44 -10.52 -15.60 -5.54
C LYS A 44 -9.54 -14.87 -4.60
N ALA A 45 -8.44 -14.36 -5.13
CA ALA A 45 -7.49 -13.50 -4.43
C ALA A 45 -8.01 -12.06 -4.24
N GLY A 46 -8.83 -11.57 -5.17
CA GLY A 46 -9.49 -10.25 -5.07
C GLY A 46 -10.89 -10.26 -4.44
N GLY A 47 -11.40 -11.42 -4.01
CA GLY A 47 -12.80 -11.61 -3.59
C GLY A 47 -13.08 -11.49 -2.09
N ASN A 48 -12.06 -11.26 -1.25
CA ASN A 48 -12.20 -11.16 0.21
C ASN A 48 -11.94 -9.72 0.72
N GLY A 49 -12.37 -8.71 -0.05
CA GLY A 49 -12.13 -7.30 0.23
C GLY A 49 -13.16 -6.63 1.15
N SER A 50 -13.31 -7.08 2.40
CA SER A 50 -14.17 -6.34 3.37
C SER A 50 -13.67 -6.29 4.81
N HIS A 51 -12.47 -6.76 5.11
CA HIS A 51 -11.85 -6.48 6.41
C HIS A 51 -10.33 -6.49 6.22
N ILE A 52 -9.78 -5.39 5.72
CA ILE A 52 -8.42 -5.03 6.15
C ILE A 52 -8.64 -4.62 7.60
N ASP A 53 -8.54 -5.62 8.47
CA ASP A 53 -8.95 -5.57 9.86
C ASP A 53 -8.20 -4.45 10.59
N ASP A 54 -8.91 -3.64 11.37
CA ASP A 54 -8.33 -2.79 12.42
C ASP A 54 -7.28 -3.55 13.26
N LYS A 55 -7.41 -4.88 13.33
CA LYS A 55 -6.46 -5.82 13.92
C LYS A 55 -5.07 -5.78 13.28
N LEU A 56 -4.96 -5.74 11.95
CA LEU A 56 -3.67 -5.69 11.27
C LEU A 56 -2.97 -4.35 11.53
N ILE A 57 -3.75 -3.27 11.58
CA ILE A 57 -3.25 -1.92 11.90
C ILE A 57 -2.83 -1.81 13.37
N ALA A 58 -3.60 -2.41 14.29
CA ALA A 58 -3.23 -2.51 15.70
C ALA A 58 -1.94 -3.31 15.90
N GLU A 59 -1.75 -4.39 15.14
CA GLU A 59 -0.52 -5.18 15.13
C GLU A 59 0.69 -4.38 14.60
N TYR A 60 0.50 -3.51 13.60
CA TYR A 60 1.54 -2.57 13.16
C TYR A 60 1.86 -1.49 14.21
N GLN A 61 0.87 -1.01 14.95
CA GLN A 61 1.09 -0.05 16.03
C GLN A 61 1.85 -0.71 17.19
N ASP A 62 1.45 -1.91 17.60
CA ASP A 62 2.08 -2.69 18.67
C ASP A 62 3.52 -3.07 18.32
N SER A 63 3.77 -3.50 17.07
CA SER A 63 5.13 -3.80 16.61
C SER A 63 6.05 -2.57 16.57
N ILE A 64 5.54 -1.38 16.21
CA ILE A 64 6.30 -0.13 16.29
C ILE A 64 6.60 0.24 17.74
N GLU A 65 5.64 0.07 18.65
CA GLU A 65 5.83 0.35 20.08
C GLU A 65 6.81 -0.62 20.73
N MET A 66 6.72 -1.91 20.41
CA MET A 66 7.67 -2.93 20.85
C MET A 66 9.09 -2.66 20.31
N ALA A 67 9.21 -2.22 19.06
CA ALA A 67 10.50 -1.81 18.49
C ALA A 67 11.08 -0.55 19.15
N LEU A 68 10.25 0.43 19.54
CA LEU A 68 10.70 1.60 20.31
C LEU A 68 11.19 1.19 21.69
N ASN A 69 10.45 0.33 22.39
CA ASN A 69 10.81 -0.13 23.72
C ASN A 69 12.10 -0.94 23.70
N TYR A 70 12.22 -1.89 22.77
CA TYR A 70 13.46 -2.65 22.54
C TYR A 70 14.65 -1.74 22.20
N SER A 71 14.41 -0.66 21.46
CA SER A 71 15.44 0.32 21.17
C SER A 71 15.82 1.18 22.38
N ALA A 72 14.92 1.41 23.33
CA ALA A 72 15.23 2.12 24.58
C ALA A 72 16.12 1.25 25.48
N ASP A 73 15.75 -0.03 25.66
CA ASP A 73 16.53 -1.00 26.44
C ASP A 73 17.94 -1.21 25.86
N ASN A 74 18.05 -1.29 24.53
CA ASN A 74 19.35 -1.36 23.85
C ASN A 74 20.19 -0.10 24.05
N ARG A 75 19.57 1.08 24.19
CA ARG A 75 20.29 2.31 24.46
C ARG A 75 20.89 2.31 25.86
N ASP A 76 20.12 1.85 26.84
CA ASP A 76 20.56 1.79 28.24
C ASP A 76 21.67 0.74 28.44
N THR A 77 21.56 -0.41 27.76
CA THR A 77 22.64 -1.42 27.76
C THR A 77 23.91 -0.92 27.07
N LEU A 78 23.80 -0.21 25.94
CA LEU A 78 24.94 0.44 25.29
C LEU A 78 25.58 1.50 26.19
N ASP A 79 24.78 2.32 26.89
CA ASP A 79 25.31 3.32 27.83
C ASP A 79 26.00 2.65 29.04
N ALA A 80 25.47 1.53 29.54
CA ALA A 80 26.13 0.71 30.57
C ALA A 80 27.47 0.13 30.06
N LEU A 81 27.50 -0.39 28.83
CA LEU A 81 28.71 -0.89 28.18
C LEU A 81 29.77 0.22 28.02
N ILE A 82 29.38 1.43 27.61
CA ILE A 82 30.30 2.59 27.54
C ILE A 82 30.92 2.87 28.92
N ARG A 83 30.11 2.88 29.99
CA ARG A 83 30.61 3.15 31.36
C ARG A 83 31.58 2.08 31.84
N VAL A 84 31.27 0.80 31.63
CA VAL A 84 32.16 -0.31 31.97
C VAL A 84 33.46 -0.21 31.19
N GLN A 85 33.38 0.11 29.90
CA GLN A 85 34.53 0.24 29.01
C GLN A 85 35.45 1.40 29.39
N GLN A 86 34.88 2.56 29.73
CA GLN A 86 35.63 3.70 30.29
C GLN A 86 36.27 3.34 31.64
N GLY A 87 35.57 2.57 32.48
CA GLY A 87 36.12 2.05 33.74
C GLY A 87 37.34 1.16 33.51
N LEU A 88 37.27 0.25 32.54
CA LEU A 88 38.39 -0.60 32.13
C LEU A 88 39.53 0.19 31.51
N GLU A 89 39.24 1.19 30.66
CA GLU A 89 40.26 2.09 30.09
C GLU A 89 41.03 2.82 31.20
N ASN A 90 40.30 3.33 32.20
CA ASN A 90 40.88 4.03 33.35
C ASN A 90 41.67 3.09 34.27
N GLN A 91 41.16 1.88 34.55
CA GLN A 91 41.89 0.87 35.34
C GLN A 91 43.18 0.43 34.63
N LEU A 92 43.13 0.22 33.32
CA LEU A 92 44.31 -0.14 32.53
C LEU A 92 45.34 1.00 32.48
N ALA A 93 44.87 2.25 32.35
CA ALA A 93 45.72 3.42 32.41
C ALA A 93 46.37 3.59 33.79
N ASN A 94 45.62 3.35 34.87
CA ASN A 94 46.13 3.39 36.24
C ASN A 94 47.16 2.28 36.48
N ILE A 95 46.92 1.06 36.00
CA ILE A 95 47.88 -0.05 36.08
C ILE A 95 49.14 0.30 35.27
N LYS A 96 49.01 0.89 34.08
CA LYS A 96 50.15 1.34 33.27
C LYS A 96 50.99 2.40 34.00
N ALA A 97 50.33 3.34 34.68
CA ALA A 97 50.98 4.37 35.47
C ALA A 97 51.65 3.81 36.73
N SER A 98 51.03 2.81 37.38
CA SER A 98 51.50 2.25 38.65
C SER A 98 52.62 1.21 38.47
N THR A 99 52.68 0.55 37.32
CA THR A 99 53.64 -0.55 37.04
C THR A 99 54.73 -0.13 36.03
N SER A 100 54.90 1.17 35.80
CA SER A 100 55.83 1.72 34.79
C SER A 100 57.30 1.30 34.98
N ASP A 101 57.70 0.91 36.20
CA ASP A 101 59.08 0.54 36.54
C ASP A 101 59.39 -0.98 36.43
N HIS A 102 58.39 -1.86 36.26
CA HIS A 102 58.58 -3.32 36.35
C HIS A 102 57.94 -4.18 35.24
N ILE A 103 57.44 -3.60 34.16
CA ILE A 103 56.77 -4.35 33.08
C ILE A 103 57.76 -4.98 32.09
N SER A 104 57.59 -6.28 31.80
CA SER A 104 58.29 -6.97 30.71
C SER A 104 57.85 -6.43 29.35
N LYS A 105 58.73 -6.47 28.34
CA LYS A 105 58.40 -6.05 26.95
C LYS A 105 57.15 -6.75 26.40
N GLU A 106 56.93 -8.00 26.82
CA GLU A 106 55.82 -8.85 26.38
C GLU A 106 54.49 -8.45 27.04
N GLU A 107 54.52 -8.08 28.32
CA GLU A 107 53.36 -7.52 29.03
C GLU A 107 52.97 -6.14 28.51
N LYS A 108 53.95 -5.31 28.14
CA LYS A 108 53.71 -4.01 27.51
C LYS A 108 52.99 -4.16 26.16
N ALA A 109 53.41 -5.12 25.34
CA ALA A 109 52.77 -5.42 24.06
C ALA A 109 51.34 -5.94 24.25
N SER A 110 51.11 -6.80 25.24
CA SER A 110 49.77 -7.31 25.60
C SER A 110 48.83 -6.20 26.08
N MET A 111 49.31 -5.29 26.95
CA MET A 111 48.54 -4.12 27.39
C MET A 111 48.20 -3.16 26.24
N ASP A 112 49.14 -2.93 25.33
CA ASP A 112 48.90 -2.06 24.19
C ASP A 112 47.91 -2.70 23.18
N ASP A 113 47.94 -4.02 22.96
CA ASP A 113 46.91 -4.74 22.18
C ASP A 113 45.52 -4.67 22.86
N LEU A 114 45.47 -4.86 24.18
CA LEU A 114 44.22 -4.78 24.93
C LEU A 114 43.62 -3.36 24.85
N ASN A 115 44.44 -2.33 24.99
CA ASN A 115 44.01 -0.94 24.82
C ASN A 115 43.54 -0.65 23.39
N ALA A 116 44.21 -1.18 22.38
CA ALA A 116 43.78 -1.07 20.99
C ALA A 116 42.41 -1.75 20.74
N ARG A 117 42.18 -2.93 21.32
CA ARG A 117 40.88 -3.64 21.26
C ARG A 117 39.80 -2.88 22.00
N LEU A 118 40.11 -2.31 23.16
CA LEU A 118 39.20 -1.50 23.96
C LEU A 118 38.78 -0.23 23.20
N LYS A 119 39.72 0.48 22.58
CA LYS A 119 39.39 1.63 21.70
C LYS A 119 38.51 1.26 20.52
N LYS A 120 38.78 0.10 19.88
CA LYS A 120 37.96 -0.42 18.77
C LYS A 120 36.53 -0.73 19.24
N ALA A 121 36.37 -1.40 20.38
CA ALA A 121 35.06 -1.71 20.94
C ALA A 121 34.30 -0.44 21.37
N HIS A 122 34.97 0.57 21.93
CA HIS A 122 34.35 1.84 22.29
C HIS A 122 33.82 2.57 21.04
N LYS A 123 34.60 2.58 19.96
CA LYS A 123 34.17 3.13 18.66
C LYS A 123 32.97 2.40 18.06
N LEU A 124 32.95 1.06 18.18
CA LEU A 124 31.82 0.23 17.74
C LEU A 124 30.56 0.55 18.55
N ILE A 125 30.65 0.57 19.88
CA ILE A 125 29.52 0.89 20.77
C ILE A 125 28.96 2.28 20.46
N HIS A 126 29.83 3.26 20.20
CA HIS A 126 29.40 4.61 19.85
C HIS A 126 28.69 4.65 18.48
N LYS A 127 29.17 3.87 17.50
CA LYS A 127 28.50 3.71 16.21
C LYS A 127 27.13 3.05 16.35
N LEU A 128 27.04 1.95 17.11
CA LEU A 128 25.80 1.26 17.42
C LEU A 128 24.79 2.21 18.09
N LYS A 129 25.23 3.04 19.04
CA LYS A 129 24.39 4.07 19.66
C LYS A 129 23.88 5.09 18.64
N GLY A 130 24.74 5.58 17.75
CA GLY A 130 24.35 6.52 16.69
C GLY A 130 23.36 5.92 15.70
N ASP A 131 23.58 4.67 15.27
CA ASP A 131 22.69 3.92 14.39
C ASP A 131 21.34 3.66 15.06
N LEU A 132 21.34 3.38 16.37
CA LEU A 132 20.13 3.20 17.19
C LEU A 132 19.34 4.51 17.32
N ASP A 133 19.97 5.62 17.66
CA ASP A 133 19.31 6.94 17.75
C ASP A 133 18.72 7.37 16.39
N SER A 134 19.42 7.07 15.29
CA SER A 134 18.92 7.29 13.92
C SER A 134 17.70 6.41 13.62
N SER A 135 17.74 5.14 14.02
CA SER A 135 16.62 4.21 13.89
C SER A 135 15.40 4.67 14.67
N VAL A 136 15.55 5.07 15.95
CA VAL A 136 14.46 5.62 16.78
C VAL A 136 13.82 6.85 16.13
N LYS A 137 14.63 7.77 15.59
CA LYS A 137 14.11 8.96 14.90
C LYS A 137 13.26 8.58 13.69
N LYS A 138 13.75 7.65 12.86
CA LYS A 138 12.99 7.16 11.70
C LYS A 138 11.71 6.47 12.15
N LEU A 139 11.77 5.65 13.21
CA LEU A 139 10.63 4.93 13.73
C LEU A 139 9.54 5.86 14.32
N LYS A 140 9.95 6.99 14.93
CA LYS A 140 9.04 8.06 15.36
C LYS A 140 8.36 8.75 14.18
N ILE A 141 9.10 9.04 13.11
CA ILE A 141 8.55 9.66 11.89
C ILE A 141 7.54 8.71 11.23
N THR A 142 7.86 7.41 11.14
CA THR A 142 6.92 6.42 10.59
C THR A 142 5.69 6.26 11.47
N ARG A 143 5.83 6.32 12.80
CA ARG A 143 4.71 6.35 13.74
C ARG A 143 3.78 7.52 13.45
N GLU A 144 4.31 8.74 13.41
CA GLU A 144 3.54 9.96 13.15
C GLU A 144 2.84 9.91 11.78
N LYS A 145 3.54 9.42 10.76
CA LYS A 145 2.97 9.24 9.43
C LYS A 145 1.83 8.21 9.41
N LEU A 146 1.98 7.08 10.11
CA LEU A 146 0.95 6.05 10.21
C LEU A 146 -0.33 6.58 10.86
N TYR A 147 -0.21 7.33 11.97
CA TYR A 147 -1.36 7.97 12.60
C TYR A 147 -2.03 9.00 11.69
N SER A 148 -1.26 9.85 11.02
CA SER A 148 -1.82 10.85 10.09
C SER A 148 -2.56 10.22 8.89
N GLN A 149 -2.03 9.10 8.38
CA GLN A 149 -2.67 8.35 7.29
C GLN A 149 -3.94 7.65 7.78
N TYR A 150 -3.93 7.11 9.00
CA TYR A 150 -5.12 6.51 9.61
C TYR A 150 -6.25 7.53 9.79
N ASP A 151 -5.97 8.70 10.39
CA ASP A 151 -6.98 9.75 10.59
C ASP A 151 -7.60 10.19 9.25
N THR A 152 -6.78 10.26 8.20
CA THR A 152 -7.25 10.63 6.86
C THR A 152 -8.13 9.54 6.25
N VAL A 153 -7.75 8.26 6.38
CA VAL A 153 -8.53 7.11 5.90
C VAL A 153 -9.83 6.96 6.69
N GLU A 154 -9.81 7.16 8.00
CA GLU A 154 -11.01 7.15 8.84
C GLU A 154 -11.97 8.28 8.44
N ARG A 155 -11.44 9.47 8.15
CA ARG A 155 -12.24 10.60 7.66
C ARG A 155 -12.87 10.29 6.30
N LEU A 156 -12.07 9.81 5.35
CA LEU A 156 -12.53 9.48 4.01
C LEU A 156 -13.56 8.35 4.01
N THR A 157 -13.39 7.32 4.84
CA THR A 157 -14.37 6.22 4.95
C THR A 157 -15.69 6.69 5.56
N LYS A 158 -15.66 7.55 6.59
CA LYS A 158 -16.87 8.16 7.15
C LYS A 158 -17.58 9.06 6.14
N GLU A 159 -16.82 9.85 5.37
CA GLU A 159 -17.38 10.73 4.34
C GLU A 159 -18.00 9.93 3.19
N ASN A 160 -17.33 8.88 2.71
CA ASN A 160 -17.87 7.97 1.69
C ASN A 160 -19.16 7.29 2.17
N LYS A 161 -19.19 6.81 3.44
CA LYS A 161 -20.40 6.21 4.01
C LYS A 161 -21.56 7.21 4.05
N LYS A 162 -21.29 8.45 4.48
CA LYS A 162 -22.30 9.52 4.52
C LYS A 162 -22.82 9.87 3.12
N ILE A 163 -21.94 9.97 2.13
CA ILE A 163 -22.31 10.22 0.73
C ILE A 163 -23.16 9.06 0.19
N SER A 164 -22.79 7.81 0.49
CA SER A 164 -23.56 6.63 0.08
C SER A 164 -24.95 6.59 0.70
N GLU A 165 -25.08 6.90 2.00
CA GLU A 165 -26.38 6.97 2.68
C GLU A 165 -27.27 8.07 2.11
N GLN A 166 -26.70 9.25 1.83
CA GLN A 166 -27.42 10.35 1.17
C GLN A 166 -27.85 9.98 -0.25
N PHE A 167 -27.03 9.24 -0.99
CA PHE A 167 -27.37 8.75 -2.32
C PHE A 167 -28.51 7.74 -2.28
N GLU A 168 -28.50 6.81 -1.33
CA GLU A 168 -29.57 5.81 -1.17
C GLU A 168 -30.89 6.46 -0.74
N GLN A 169 -30.85 7.57 0.00
CA GLN A 169 -32.02 8.40 0.29
C GLN A 169 -32.56 9.09 -0.98
N LEU A 170 -31.67 9.69 -1.79
CA LEU A 170 -32.04 10.30 -3.06
C LEU A 170 -32.63 9.28 -4.05
N GLU A 171 -32.07 8.06 -4.12
CA GLU A 171 -32.57 6.98 -4.95
C GLU A 171 -33.98 6.54 -4.50
N ARG A 172 -34.23 6.47 -3.18
CA ARG A 172 -35.55 6.19 -2.63
C ARG A 172 -36.57 7.29 -2.93
N GLU A 173 -36.21 8.56 -2.70
CA GLU A 173 -37.08 9.70 -3.03
C GLU A 173 -37.40 9.73 -4.51
N TYR A 174 -36.41 9.49 -5.38
CA TYR A 174 -36.62 9.39 -6.81
C TYR A 174 -37.61 8.28 -7.17
N VAL A 175 -37.42 7.05 -6.66
CA VAL A 175 -38.32 5.92 -6.91
C VAL A 175 -39.73 6.21 -6.42
N GLN A 176 -39.87 6.91 -5.29
CA GLN A 176 -41.16 7.30 -4.73
C GLN A 176 -41.86 8.39 -5.56
N LEU A 177 -41.10 9.32 -6.16
CA LEU A 177 -41.60 10.35 -7.06
C LEU A 177 -41.99 9.81 -8.45
N THR A 178 -41.20 8.90 -9.04
CA THR A 178 -41.55 8.26 -10.33
C THR A 178 -42.71 7.27 -10.23
N SER A 179 -43.04 6.78 -9.04
CA SER A 179 -44.22 5.91 -8.82
C SER A 179 -45.51 6.68 -8.54
N ASN A 180 -45.45 8.02 -8.45
CA ASN A 180 -46.61 8.89 -8.35
C ASN A 180 -47.06 9.33 -9.77
N PRO A 181 -48.23 8.88 -10.26
CA PRO A 181 -48.60 8.99 -11.69
C PRO A 181 -49.01 10.38 -12.17
N SER A 182 -48.93 11.42 -11.32
CA SER A 182 -49.41 12.78 -11.62
C SER A 182 -48.42 13.68 -12.37
N THR A 183 -47.20 13.23 -12.67
CA THR A 183 -46.15 14.05 -13.34
C THR A 183 -45.80 13.50 -14.73
N THR A 184 -46.77 13.46 -15.63
CA THR A 184 -46.63 12.89 -16.99
C THR A 184 -46.02 13.85 -18.04
N SER A 185 -45.28 14.89 -17.66
CA SER A 185 -44.87 15.96 -18.60
C SER A 185 -43.38 16.06 -18.97
N SER A 186 -42.46 15.25 -18.41
CA SER A 186 -41.03 15.35 -18.75
C SER A 186 -40.31 13.99 -18.83
N SER A 187 -40.81 13.07 -19.67
CA SER A 187 -40.22 11.73 -19.84
C SER A 187 -38.76 11.75 -20.33
N ASP A 188 -38.37 12.73 -21.14
CA ASP A 188 -37.03 12.80 -21.74
C ASP A 188 -35.98 13.39 -20.79
N GLU A 189 -36.34 14.43 -20.04
CA GLU A 189 -35.45 15.04 -19.03
C GLU A 189 -35.25 14.11 -17.84
N ASN A 190 -36.28 13.37 -17.45
CA ASN A 190 -36.20 12.37 -16.38
C ASN A 190 -35.33 11.17 -16.80
N ASN A 191 -35.41 10.73 -18.07
CA ASN A 191 -34.53 9.70 -18.61
C ASN A 191 -33.06 10.17 -18.73
N ASN A 192 -32.81 11.43 -19.09
CA ASN A 192 -31.45 11.98 -19.12
C ASN A 192 -30.85 12.10 -17.72
N LEU A 193 -31.64 12.51 -16.72
CA LEU A 193 -31.19 12.58 -15.33
C LEU A 193 -30.90 11.18 -14.76
N LYS A 194 -31.73 10.18 -15.09
CA LYS A 194 -31.50 8.78 -14.72
C LYS A 194 -30.22 8.21 -15.33
N ARG A 195 -29.91 8.56 -16.59
CA ARG A 195 -28.63 8.20 -17.22
C ARG A 195 -27.45 8.87 -16.54
N ALA A 196 -27.56 10.16 -16.19
CA ALA A 196 -26.53 10.86 -15.45
C ALA A 196 -26.28 10.21 -14.09
N LEU A 197 -27.33 9.89 -13.32
CA LEU A 197 -27.21 9.18 -12.04
C LEU A 197 -26.55 7.81 -12.17
N GLN A 198 -26.88 7.03 -13.21
CA GLN A 198 -26.25 5.74 -13.45
C GLN A 198 -24.77 5.86 -13.86
N GLN A 199 -24.42 6.89 -14.63
CA GLN A 199 -23.04 7.19 -14.96
C GLN A 199 -22.25 7.60 -13.71
N TYR A 200 -22.83 8.43 -12.85
CA TYR A 200 -22.23 8.81 -11.56
C TYR A 200 -22.05 7.59 -10.64
N LYS A 201 -23.05 6.72 -10.53
CA LYS A 201 -22.95 5.47 -9.75
C LYS A 201 -21.79 4.60 -10.22
N LYS A 202 -21.63 4.46 -11.55
CA LYS A 202 -20.48 3.75 -12.14
C LYS A 202 -19.15 4.42 -11.79
N GLN A 203 -19.07 5.73 -11.95
CA GLN A 203 -17.85 6.49 -11.67
C GLN A 203 -17.45 6.42 -10.19
N MET A 204 -18.42 6.36 -9.29
CA MET A 204 -18.21 6.16 -7.86
C MET A 204 -17.70 4.74 -7.56
N THR A 205 -18.31 3.70 -8.15
CA THR A 205 -17.83 2.32 -7.99
C THR A 205 -16.43 2.08 -8.57
N GLU A 206 -16.08 2.75 -9.68
CA GLU A 206 -14.74 2.70 -10.26
C GLU A 206 -13.72 3.38 -9.34
N GLN A 207 -14.06 4.51 -8.72
CA GLN A 207 -13.18 5.15 -7.73
C GLN A 207 -13.02 4.31 -6.47
N ASP A 208 -14.07 3.63 -6.00
CA ASP A 208 -14.01 2.76 -4.83
C ASP A 208 -13.07 1.56 -5.07
N GLN A 209 -13.08 1.02 -6.30
CA GLN A 209 -12.11 0.00 -6.73
C GLN A 209 -10.67 0.55 -6.81
N VAL A 210 -10.48 1.78 -7.28
CA VAL A 210 -9.17 2.42 -7.31
C VAL A 210 -8.65 2.66 -5.90
N ILE A 211 -9.48 3.12 -4.96
CA ILE A 211 -9.12 3.31 -3.56
C ILE A 211 -8.74 1.97 -2.92
N GLN A 212 -9.49 0.89 -3.17
CA GLN A 212 -9.14 -0.46 -2.72
C GLN A 212 -7.80 -0.94 -3.33
N GLN A 213 -7.55 -0.67 -4.61
CA GLN A 213 -6.29 -1.03 -5.25
C GLN A 213 -5.09 -0.23 -4.70
N LEU A 214 -5.30 1.04 -4.36
CA LEU A 214 -4.29 1.89 -3.73
C LEU A 214 -4.00 1.44 -2.29
N MET A 215 -5.02 1.01 -1.53
CA MET A 215 -4.82 0.39 -0.21
C MET A 215 -4.06 -0.94 -0.32
N ALA A 216 -4.36 -1.76 -1.33
CA ALA A 216 -3.65 -3.02 -1.56
C ALA A 216 -2.18 -2.79 -1.98
N GLN A 217 -1.89 -1.78 -2.79
CA GLN A 217 -0.51 -1.43 -3.19
C GLN A 217 0.29 -0.78 -2.07
N GLY A 218 -0.35 -0.05 -1.15
CA GLY A 218 0.31 0.55 0.02
C GLY A 218 0.84 -0.46 1.04
N ALA A 219 0.32 -1.70 1.03
CA ALA A 219 0.75 -2.76 1.94
C ALA A 219 2.04 -3.47 1.49
N ASP A 220 2.44 -3.37 0.21
CA ASP A 220 3.42 -4.29 -0.37
C ASP A 220 4.77 -3.63 -0.78
N ASN A 221 4.92 -2.30 -0.76
CA ASN A 221 6.17 -1.67 -1.24
C ASN A 221 6.66 -0.47 -0.42
N THR A 222 7.88 -0.59 0.09
CA THR A 222 8.63 0.37 0.91
C THR A 222 9.49 1.33 0.08
N ASP A 223 9.05 1.69 -1.14
CA ASP A 223 9.83 2.60 -2.00
C ASP A 223 9.34 4.05 -1.90
N ALA A 224 10.21 4.92 -1.37
CA ALA A 224 9.91 6.32 -1.04
C ALA A 224 9.50 7.20 -2.24
N GLY A 225 9.78 6.75 -3.47
CA GLY A 225 9.38 7.42 -4.71
C GLY A 225 7.90 7.21 -5.06
N GLU A 226 7.34 6.05 -4.74
CA GLU A 226 5.93 5.74 -5.03
C GLU A 226 5.00 6.36 -4.00
N ALA A 227 5.45 6.54 -2.74
CA ALA A 227 4.69 7.25 -1.71
C ALA A 227 4.36 8.70 -2.10
N LYS A 228 5.24 9.39 -2.84
CA LYS A 228 4.96 10.74 -3.38
C LYS A 228 3.96 10.71 -4.53
N LYS A 229 4.06 9.73 -5.44
CA LYS A 229 3.06 9.52 -6.49
C LYS A 229 1.69 9.16 -5.90
N LEU A 230 1.67 8.36 -4.85
CA LEU A 230 0.47 7.97 -4.13
C LEU A 230 -0.18 9.20 -3.47
N GLN A 231 0.62 10.03 -2.79
CA GLN A 231 0.17 11.28 -2.19
C GLN A 231 -0.39 12.25 -3.24
N GLN A 232 0.25 12.35 -4.41
CA GLN A 232 -0.23 13.18 -5.50
C GLN A 232 -1.54 12.68 -6.10
N LYS A 233 -1.70 11.36 -6.26
CA LYS A 233 -2.97 10.75 -6.70
C LYS A 233 -4.09 10.89 -5.66
N LEU A 234 -3.75 10.87 -4.38
CA LEU A 234 -4.71 11.08 -3.29
C LEU A 234 -5.22 12.52 -3.31
N LEU A 235 -4.32 13.49 -3.51
CA LEU A 235 -4.66 14.91 -3.63
C LEU A 235 -5.48 15.19 -4.90
N GLU A 236 -5.17 14.51 -6.00
CA GLU A 236 -5.95 14.59 -7.24
C GLU A 236 -7.35 13.96 -7.09
N ALA A 237 -7.48 12.88 -6.29
CA ALA A 237 -8.75 12.28 -5.94
C ALA A 237 -9.58 13.19 -5.01
N GLU A 238 -8.94 13.84 -4.03
CA GLU A 238 -9.56 14.83 -3.15
C GLU A 238 -10.09 16.02 -3.95
N GLU A 239 -9.29 16.56 -4.88
CA GLU A 239 -9.72 17.65 -5.76
C GLU A 239 -10.92 17.24 -6.64
N ARG A 240 -10.89 16.02 -7.21
CA ARG A 240 -12.03 15.48 -7.96
C ARG A 240 -13.27 15.28 -7.09
N LEU A 241 -13.12 14.86 -5.84
CA LEU A 241 -14.22 14.79 -4.88
C LEU A 241 -14.84 16.17 -4.64
N THR A 242 -14.02 17.20 -4.42
CA THR A 242 -14.54 18.56 -4.25
C THR A 242 -15.26 19.08 -5.50
N HIS A 243 -14.81 18.69 -6.69
CA HIS A 243 -15.48 19.02 -7.94
C HIS A 243 -16.84 18.32 -8.05
N LEU A 244 -16.90 17.02 -7.72
CA LEU A 244 -18.15 16.25 -7.71
C LEU A 244 -19.16 16.76 -6.69
N VAL A 245 -18.71 17.22 -5.52
CA VAL A 245 -19.58 17.86 -4.53
C VAL A 245 -20.20 19.13 -5.10
N LYS A 246 -19.42 19.98 -5.79
CA LYS A 246 -19.93 21.20 -6.44
C LYS A 246 -20.91 20.89 -7.57
N GLU A 247 -20.65 19.85 -8.36
CA GLU A 247 -21.55 19.42 -9.43
C GLU A 247 -22.84 18.82 -8.87
N LYS A 248 -22.76 18.07 -7.76
CA LYS A 248 -23.93 17.57 -7.02
C LYS A 248 -24.77 18.73 -6.49
N ASP A 249 -24.15 19.72 -5.85
CA ASP A 249 -24.85 20.91 -5.34
C ASP A 249 -25.49 21.72 -6.48
N PHE A 250 -24.84 21.76 -7.64
CA PHE A 250 -25.42 22.37 -8.84
C PHE A 250 -26.65 21.60 -9.34
N VAL A 251 -26.58 20.28 -9.41
CA VAL A 251 -27.71 19.43 -9.82
C VAL A 251 -28.87 19.57 -8.83
N GLU A 252 -28.60 19.57 -7.52
CA GLU A 252 -29.59 19.77 -6.47
C GLU A 252 -30.25 21.14 -6.57
N LYS A 253 -29.47 22.19 -6.80
CA LYS A 253 -29.99 23.56 -6.98
C LYS A 253 -30.86 23.67 -8.25
N LYS A 254 -30.46 23.01 -9.33
CA LYS A 254 -31.26 22.94 -10.56
C LYS A 254 -32.55 22.14 -10.36
N PHE A 255 -32.51 21.12 -9.51
CA PHE A 255 -33.68 20.32 -9.13
C PHE A 255 -34.67 21.12 -8.28
N LEU A 256 -34.17 21.90 -7.32
CA LEU A 256 -34.98 22.84 -6.52
C LEU A 256 -35.62 23.93 -7.37
N ASP A 257 -34.91 24.47 -8.37
CA ASP A 257 -35.45 25.46 -9.30
C ASP A 257 -36.55 24.87 -10.20
N LEU A 258 -36.39 23.61 -10.63
CA LEU A 258 -37.42 22.85 -11.33
C LEU A 258 -38.67 22.62 -10.47
N LEU A 259 -38.50 22.26 -9.19
CA LEU A 259 -39.60 22.17 -8.23
C LEU A 259 -40.34 23.51 -8.11
N GLN A 260 -39.60 24.62 -7.99
CA GLN A 260 -40.18 25.96 -7.89
C GLN A 260 -40.95 26.40 -9.14
N GLN A 261 -40.51 25.96 -10.32
CA GLN A 261 -41.21 26.22 -11.59
C GLN A 261 -42.47 25.37 -11.75
N VAL A 262 -42.49 24.15 -11.19
CA VAL A 262 -43.67 23.30 -11.14
C VAL A 262 -44.70 23.83 -10.13
N GLU A 263 -44.25 24.41 -9.02
CA GLU A 263 -45.14 24.97 -7.98
C GLU A 263 -45.76 26.34 -8.35
N LYS A 264 -45.15 27.08 -9.29
CA LYS A 264 -45.63 28.39 -9.80
C LYS A 264 -46.55 28.30 -11.01
N LYS A 265 -46.84 27.09 -11.52
CA LYS A 265 -47.78 26.84 -12.61
C LYS A 265 -49.11 26.32 -12.08
#